data_AF-D6V4W2-F1
#
_entry.id   AF-D6V4W2-F1
#
_cell.length_a   1.000
_cell.length_b   1.000
_cell.length_c   1.000
_cell.angle_alpha   90.00
_cell.angle_beta   90.00
_cell.angle_gamma   90.00
#
_symmetry.space_group_name_H-M   'P 1'
#
loop_
_entity.id
_entity.type
_entity.pdbx_description
1 polymer ?
#
loop_
_entity_poly.entity_id
_entity_poly.type
_entity_poly.pdbx_seq_one_letter_code
_entity_poly.pdbx_strand_id
1 'polypeptide(L)'
;MIAPLTTSERAFEAWCRAQGVIYRRVREARTPGHKRPDYALHLQPYWCFVEIKELDETPEDSAPLSEIRDGGAGFRWVDPGARLRRPIKAASAQLQKASKRGFPTVVCFFDKTIGFHLERVHVLQAMFAARLCISRSQLTPRTSHASWGRATEGKRP
;
A
#
# COMPACT_ATOMS: atom_id res chain seq x y z
N MET A 1 22.27 11.77 -21.36
CA MET A 1 22.56 12.35 -20.03
C MET A 1 21.81 11.53 -19.00
N ILE A 2 22.40 11.26 -17.84
CA ILE A 2 21.71 10.56 -16.74
C ILE A 2 20.96 11.64 -15.95
N ALA A 3 19.67 11.44 -15.68
CA ALA A 3 18.89 12.39 -14.89
C ALA A 3 19.49 12.54 -13.48
N PRO A 4 19.47 13.76 -12.90
CA PRO A 4 19.92 13.97 -11.53
C PRO A 4 19.13 13.07 -10.56
N LEU A 5 19.79 12.58 -9.53
CA LEU A 5 19.15 11.72 -8.53
C LEU A 5 18.13 12.50 -7.69
N THR A 6 17.02 11.87 -7.34
CA THR A 6 16.12 12.37 -6.29
C THR A 6 16.74 12.21 -4.90
N THR A 7 16.10 12.77 -3.88
CA THR A 7 16.55 12.60 -2.49
C THR A 7 16.42 11.15 -2.02
N SER A 8 15.31 10.48 -2.35
CA SER A 8 15.11 9.06 -2.04
C SER A 8 16.08 8.14 -2.76
N GLU A 9 16.39 8.40 -4.03
CA GLU A 9 17.39 7.64 -4.78
C GLU A 9 18.77 7.77 -4.10
N ARG A 10 19.17 9.00 -3.71
CA ARG A 10 20.41 9.21 -2.93
C ARG A 10 20.41 8.45 -1.61
N ALA A 11 19.31 8.51 -0.86
CA ALA A 11 19.17 7.82 0.42
C ALA A 11 19.25 6.29 0.26
N PHE A 12 18.59 5.75 -0.77
CA PHE A 12 18.63 4.34 -1.11
C PHE A 12 20.05 3.89 -1.46
N GLU A 13 20.75 4.64 -2.31
CA GLU A 13 22.14 4.34 -2.69
C GLU A 13 23.09 4.39 -1.48
N ALA A 14 22.90 5.35 -0.59
CA ALA A 14 23.67 5.45 0.65
C ALA A 14 23.41 4.24 1.57
N TRP A 15 22.14 3.84 1.71
CA TRP A 15 21.77 2.64 2.47
C TRP A 15 22.40 1.38 1.87
N CYS A 16 22.31 1.18 0.55
CA CYS A 16 22.93 0.01 -0.09
C CYS A 16 24.44 -0.05 0.15
N ARG A 17 25.14 1.09 0.04
CA ARG A 17 26.57 1.18 0.35
C ARG A 17 26.86 0.83 1.81
N ALA A 18 26.09 1.38 2.74
CA ALA A 18 26.25 1.09 4.18
C ALA A 18 26.01 -0.40 4.51
N GLN A 19 25.10 -1.06 3.78
CA GLN A 19 24.80 -2.48 3.98
C GLN A 19 25.69 -3.42 3.15
N GLY A 20 26.64 -2.91 2.36
CA GLY A 20 27.45 -3.73 1.44
C GLY A 20 26.62 -4.42 0.34
N VAL A 21 25.42 -3.92 0.05
CA VAL A 21 24.55 -4.48 -0.99
C VAL A 21 25.02 -3.98 -2.35
N ILE A 22 25.30 -4.91 -3.27
CA ILE A 22 25.65 -4.59 -4.65
C ILE A 22 24.38 -4.13 -5.39
N TYR A 23 24.44 -2.96 -6.00
CA TYR A 23 23.35 -2.39 -6.77
C TYR A 23 23.83 -1.75 -8.07
N ARG A 24 22.91 -1.61 -9.04
CA ARG A 24 23.10 -0.79 -10.23
C ARG A 24 21.84 0.02 -10.51
N ARG A 25 22.01 1.27 -10.94
CA ARG A 25 20.92 2.06 -11.54
C ARG A 25 20.60 1.48 -12.91
N VAL A 26 19.33 1.30 -13.21
CA VAL A 26 18.87 0.83 -14.52
C VAL A 26 18.73 2.03 -15.43
N ARG A 27 19.29 1.94 -16.64
CA ARG A 27 19.17 3.02 -17.63
C ARG A 27 17.70 3.21 -18.01
N GLU A 28 17.25 4.46 -18.01
CA GLU A 28 15.93 4.87 -18.49
C GLU A 28 15.64 4.34 -19.91
N ALA A 29 14.37 4.13 -20.20
CA ALA A 29 13.95 3.73 -21.54
C ALA A 29 14.00 4.95 -22.48
N ARG A 30 14.57 4.76 -23.67
CA ARG A 30 14.63 5.80 -24.72
C ARG A 30 13.28 5.98 -25.43
N THR A 31 12.42 4.98 -25.37
CA THR A 31 11.12 4.98 -26.05
C THR A 31 10.07 5.64 -25.16
N PRO A 32 9.36 6.68 -25.63
CA PRO A 32 8.26 7.30 -24.89
C PRO A 32 7.23 6.26 -24.40
N GLY A 33 6.73 6.43 -23.19
CA GLY A 33 5.75 5.53 -22.58
C GLY A 33 6.32 4.24 -21.99
N HIS A 34 7.57 3.89 -22.30
CA HIS A 34 8.25 2.78 -21.63
C HIS A 34 8.87 3.27 -20.32
N LYS A 35 8.58 2.55 -19.24
CA LYS A 35 9.22 2.77 -17.94
C LYS A 35 10.04 1.56 -17.55
N ARG A 36 11.08 1.78 -16.77
CA ARG A 36 11.98 0.75 -16.26
C ARG A 36 12.12 0.96 -14.75
N PRO A 37 12.33 -0.13 -13.98
CA PRO A 37 12.63 0.00 -12.55
C PRO A 37 13.85 0.89 -12.35
N ASP A 38 13.93 1.60 -11.23
CA ASP A 38 15.04 2.50 -10.95
C ASP A 38 16.36 1.75 -10.72
N TYR A 39 16.32 0.62 -10.00
CA TYR A 39 17.51 -0.13 -9.60
C TYR A 39 17.38 -1.64 -9.83
N ALA A 40 18.54 -2.29 -9.91
CA ALA A 40 18.67 -3.73 -9.73
C ALA A 40 19.67 -4.00 -8.60
N LEU A 41 19.24 -4.76 -7.60
CA LEU A 41 20.02 -5.26 -6.48
C LEU A 41 20.49 -6.68 -6.75
N HIS A 42 21.72 -7.00 -6.35
CA HIS A 42 22.24 -8.36 -6.38
C HIS A 42 22.13 -8.97 -4.98
N LEU A 43 21.18 -9.87 -4.82
CA LEU A 43 20.90 -10.62 -3.58
C LEU A 43 21.17 -12.10 -3.90
N GLN A 44 22.40 -12.56 -3.67
CA GLN A 44 22.86 -13.87 -4.15
C GLN A 44 21.87 -15.00 -3.84
N PRO A 45 21.57 -15.90 -4.81
CA PRO A 45 22.08 -15.94 -6.19
C PRO A 45 21.27 -15.07 -7.20
N TYR A 46 20.36 -14.22 -6.73
CA TYR A 46 19.35 -13.57 -7.55
C TYR A 46 19.60 -12.08 -7.81
N TRP A 47 18.99 -11.58 -8.88
CA TRP A 47 18.79 -10.15 -9.11
C TRP A 47 17.37 -9.75 -8.71
N CYS A 48 17.25 -8.68 -7.93
CA CYS A 48 15.98 -8.08 -7.55
C CYS A 48 15.85 -6.70 -8.20
N PHE A 49 14.70 -6.41 -8.81
CA PHE A 49 14.43 -5.07 -9.37
C PHE A 49 13.67 -4.22 -8.37
N VAL A 50 14.12 -2.98 -8.20
CA VAL A 50 13.57 -2.05 -7.20
C VAL A 50 13.05 -0.81 -7.89
N GLU A 51 11.84 -0.42 -7.53
CA GLU A 51 11.24 0.88 -7.86
C GLU A 51 11.22 1.74 -6.58
N ILE A 52 11.72 2.97 -6.66
CA ILE A 52 11.69 3.94 -5.57
C ILE A 52 10.47 4.85 -5.74
N LYS A 53 9.75 5.11 -4.65
CA LYS A 53 8.61 6.04 -4.63
C LYS A 53 8.75 6.98 -3.43
N GLU A 54 8.70 8.27 -3.68
CA GLU A 54 8.59 9.28 -2.62
C GLU A 54 7.13 9.56 -2.32
N LEU A 55 6.82 9.69 -1.02
CA LEU A 55 5.58 10.30 -0.56
C LEU A 55 5.94 11.71 -0.10
N ASP A 56 5.61 12.69 -0.93
CA ASP A 56 5.75 14.09 -0.57
C ASP A 56 4.59 14.53 0.31
N GLU A 57 4.87 15.47 1.21
CA GLU A 57 3.88 16.10 2.07
C GLU A 57 2.79 16.77 1.23
N THR A 58 1.53 16.57 1.61
CA THR A 58 0.40 17.28 1.01
C THR A 58 -0.14 18.31 2.00
N PRO A 59 -0.90 19.33 1.55
CA PRO A 59 -1.52 20.29 2.46
C PRO A 59 -2.33 19.60 3.57
N GLU A 60 -2.95 18.45 3.28
CA GLU A 60 -3.69 17.66 4.25
C GLU A 60 -2.85 17.04 5.37
N ASP A 61 -1.55 16.78 5.15
CA ASP A 61 -0.63 16.31 6.19
C ASP A 61 -0.16 17.43 7.11
N SER A 62 -0.02 18.64 6.56
CA SER A 62 0.47 19.82 7.29
C SER A 62 -0.60 20.47 8.19
N ALA A 63 -1.89 20.34 7.84
CA ALA A 63 -2.97 21.00 8.56
C ALA A 63 -3.12 20.54 10.04
N PRO A 64 -3.01 19.24 10.38
CA PRO A 64 -3.02 18.78 11.76
C PRO A 64 -1.87 19.36 12.60
N LEU A 65 -0.71 19.67 11.99
CA LEU A 65 0.42 20.24 12.71
C LEU A 65 0.17 21.68 13.13
N SER A 66 -0.48 22.48 12.30
CA SER A 66 -0.93 23.81 12.71
C SER A 66 -1.94 23.72 13.85
N GLU A 67 -2.90 22.79 13.78
CA GLU A 67 -3.92 22.63 14.82
C GLU A 67 -3.32 22.16 16.16
N ILE A 68 -2.38 21.21 16.13
CA ILE A 68 -1.65 20.76 17.32
C ILE A 68 -0.78 21.89 17.90
N ARG A 69 -0.08 22.64 17.04
CA ARG A 69 0.76 23.77 17.47
C ARG A 69 -0.06 24.85 18.17
N ASP A 70 -1.28 25.08 17.70
CA ASP A 70 -2.18 26.10 18.25
C ASP A 70 -2.99 25.57 19.45
N GLY A 71 -2.62 24.40 20.00
CA GLY A 71 -3.20 23.81 21.22
C GLY A 71 -4.50 23.03 20.99
N GLY A 72 -4.91 22.84 19.74
CA GLY A 72 -6.04 22.01 19.36
C GLY A 72 -5.68 20.53 19.26
N ALA A 73 -6.70 19.67 19.33
CA ALA A 73 -6.59 18.26 19.00
C ALA A 73 -7.47 17.96 17.79
N GLY A 74 -6.90 18.00 16.60
CA GLY A 74 -7.55 17.60 15.36
C GLY A 74 -7.37 16.12 15.08
N PHE A 75 -8.39 15.30 15.32
CA PHE A 75 -8.38 13.91 14.84
C PHE A 75 -8.97 13.86 13.42
N ARG A 76 -8.11 13.72 12.41
CA ARG A 76 -8.55 13.49 11.03
C ARG A 76 -8.54 11.99 10.74
N TRP A 77 -9.70 11.45 10.37
CA TRP A 77 -9.77 10.09 9.85
C TRP A 77 -9.06 10.02 8.49
N VAL A 78 -8.04 9.17 8.39
CA VAL A 78 -7.31 8.88 7.14
C VAL A 78 -7.71 7.49 6.69
N ASP A 79 -8.17 7.32 5.44
CA ASP A 79 -8.43 5.99 4.86
C ASP A 79 -7.09 5.22 4.77
N PRO A 80 -6.92 4.13 5.53
CA PRO A 80 -5.66 3.42 5.57
C PRO A 80 -5.25 2.91 4.19
N GLY A 81 -4.00 3.17 3.82
CA GLY A 81 -3.43 2.77 2.54
C GLY A 81 -3.91 3.55 1.31
N ALA A 82 -4.87 4.48 1.42
CA ALA A 82 -5.34 5.27 0.27
C ALA A 82 -4.18 5.97 -0.46
N ARG A 83 -3.27 6.57 0.31
CA ARG A 83 -2.09 7.27 -0.19
C ARG A 83 -1.13 6.34 -0.95
N LEU A 84 -1.04 5.08 -0.55
CA LEU A 84 -0.12 4.09 -1.12
C LEU A 84 -0.69 3.40 -2.37
N ARG A 85 -2.02 3.25 -2.49
CA ARG A 85 -2.66 2.48 -3.58
C ARG A 85 -2.22 2.94 -4.97
N ARG A 86 -2.23 4.25 -5.24
CA ARG A 86 -1.86 4.78 -6.56
C ARG A 86 -0.36 4.60 -6.86
N PRO A 87 0.58 4.98 -5.97
CA PRO A 87 2.00 4.69 -6.14
C PRO A 87 2.32 3.20 -6.30
N ILE A 88 1.72 2.32 -5.49
CA ILE A 88 1.90 0.86 -5.59
C ILE A 88 1.43 0.37 -6.96
N LYS A 89 0.24 0.78 -7.42
CA LYS A 89 -0.27 0.41 -8.75
C LYS A 89 0.66 0.89 -9.86
N ALA A 90 1.17 2.11 -9.77
CA ALA A 90 2.11 2.65 -10.74
C ALA A 90 3.43 1.88 -10.76
N ALA A 91 4.00 1.58 -9.59
CA ALA A 91 5.23 0.80 -9.45
C ALA A 91 5.05 -0.65 -9.95
N SER A 92 3.93 -1.28 -9.60
CA SER A 92 3.56 -2.62 -10.06
C SER A 92 3.53 -2.71 -11.58
N ALA A 93 2.95 -1.72 -12.27
CA ALA A 93 2.95 -1.68 -13.73
C ALA A 93 4.36 -1.63 -14.33
N GLN A 94 5.30 -0.92 -13.70
CA GLN A 94 6.69 -0.85 -14.15
C GLN A 94 7.45 -2.17 -13.90
N LEU A 95 7.25 -2.75 -12.72
CA LEU A 95 7.91 -3.99 -12.28
C LEU A 95 7.34 -5.25 -12.94
N GLN A 96 6.12 -5.18 -13.50
CA GLN A 96 5.40 -6.34 -14.04
C GLN A 96 6.22 -7.13 -15.07
N LYS A 97 7.00 -6.44 -15.92
CA LYS A 97 7.83 -7.11 -16.94
C LYS A 97 8.97 -7.92 -16.33
N ALA A 98 9.60 -7.43 -15.25
CA ALA A 98 10.65 -8.15 -14.54
C ALA A 98 10.05 -9.34 -13.77
N SER A 99 8.93 -9.13 -13.08
CA SER A 99 8.22 -10.18 -12.35
C SER A 99 7.76 -11.33 -13.26
N LYS A 100 7.18 -11.04 -14.44
CA LYS A 100 6.80 -12.06 -15.44
C LYS A 100 7.97 -12.90 -15.96
N ARG A 101 9.21 -12.44 -15.77
CA ARG A 101 10.43 -13.16 -16.16
C ARG A 101 11.06 -13.93 -14.99
N GLY A 102 10.37 -14.00 -13.83
CA GLY A 102 10.82 -14.73 -12.65
C GLY A 102 11.78 -13.95 -11.75
N PHE A 103 11.99 -12.65 -11.98
CA PHE A 103 12.82 -11.84 -11.09
C PHE A 103 12.00 -11.34 -9.89
N PRO A 104 12.54 -11.43 -8.66
CA PRO A 104 11.99 -10.71 -7.51
C PRO A 104 11.90 -9.20 -7.77
N THR A 105 10.83 -8.58 -7.29
CA THR A 105 10.60 -7.13 -7.46
C THR A 105 10.18 -6.50 -6.15
N VAL A 106 10.71 -5.33 -5.84
CA VAL A 106 10.42 -4.58 -4.61
C VAL A 106 10.01 -3.14 -4.96
N VAL A 107 9.07 -2.59 -4.20
CA VAL A 107 8.78 -1.16 -4.19
C VAL A 107 9.30 -0.60 -2.86
N CYS A 108 10.22 0.36 -2.92
CA CYS A 108 10.77 1.03 -1.75
C CYS A 108 10.12 2.41 -1.63
N PHE A 109 9.45 2.64 -0.51
CA PHE A 109 8.85 3.94 -0.21
C PHE A 109 9.77 4.77 0.67
N PHE A 110 9.91 6.04 0.32
CA PHE A 110 10.53 7.05 1.16
C PHE A 110 9.45 8.04 1.58
N ASP A 111 9.10 8.03 2.86
CA ASP A 111 8.07 8.91 3.41
C ASP A 111 8.72 10.19 3.93
N LYS A 112 8.39 11.32 3.30
CA LYS A 112 8.82 12.66 3.76
C LYS A 112 7.75 13.33 4.62
N THR A 113 6.63 12.66 4.85
CA THR A 113 5.52 13.24 5.57
C THR A 113 5.68 13.00 7.06
N ILE A 114 4.92 13.74 7.86
CA ILE A 114 4.89 13.57 9.31
C ILE A 114 3.87 12.48 9.71
N GLY A 115 3.12 11.96 8.73
CA GLY A 115 2.13 10.92 8.93
C GLY A 115 2.73 9.52 9.03
N PHE A 116 1.94 8.60 9.56
CA PHE A 116 2.27 7.18 9.71
C PHE A 116 1.89 6.36 8.47
N HIS A 117 2.14 6.88 7.26
CA HIS A 117 1.62 6.26 6.03
C HIS A 117 2.30 4.94 5.68
N LEU A 118 3.52 4.72 6.17
CA LEU A 118 4.25 3.46 6.02
C LEU A 118 4.00 2.46 7.16
N GLU A 119 3.12 2.77 8.11
CA GLU A 119 2.76 1.80 9.15
C GLU A 119 2.14 0.54 8.56
N ARG A 120 2.37 -0.59 9.23
CA ARG A 120 2.00 -1.92 8.74
C ARG A 120 0.55 -2.00 8.28
N VAL A 121 -0.37 -1.37 9.03
CA VAL A 121 -1.80 -1.35 8.69
C VAL A 121 -2.09 -0.62 7.37
N HIS A 122 -1.41 0.49 7.10
CA HIS A 122 -1.58 1.24 5.85
C HIS A 122 -1.04 0.44 4.66
N VAL A 123 0.13 -0.18 4.82
CA VAL A 123 0.76 -1.00 3.77
C VAL A 123 -0.12 -2.21 3.44
N LEU A 124 -0.56 -2.98 4.45
CA LEU A 124 -1.41 -4.14 4.25
C LEU A 124 -2.76 -3.76 3.62
N GLN A 125 -3.38 -2.68 4.09
CA GLN A 125 -4.63 -2.20 3.50
C GLN A 125 -4.41 -1.78 2.04
N ALA A 126 -3.33 -1.09 1.72
CA ALA A 126 -3.03 -0.69 0.34
C ALA A 126 -2.82 -1.90 -0.59
N MET A 127 -2.18 -2.96 -0.09
CA MET A 127 -1.88 -4.17 -0.86
C MET A 127 -3.10 -5.08 -1.05
N PHE A 128 -3.94 -5.24 -0.03
CA PHE A 128 -4.94 -6.31 0.02
C PHE A 128 -6.40 -5.85 0.11
N ALA A 129 -6.68 -4.58 0.47
CA ALA A 129 -8.04 -4.16 0.82
C ALA A 129 -9.01 -4.02 -0.36
N ALA A 130 -8.54 -4.08 -1.61
CA ALA A 130 -9.45 -4.15 -2.76
C ALA A 130 -10.28 -5.44 -2.80
N ARG A 131 -10.04 -6.41 -1.90
CA ARG A 131 -10.79 -7.67 -1.81
C ARG A 131 -11.47 -7.94 -0.48
N LEU A 132 -11.30 -7.09 0.54
CA LEU A 132 -11.97 -7.27 1.83
C LEU A 132 -13.39 -6.67 1.77
N CYS A 133 -14.24 -7.19 0.87
CA CYS A 133 -15.68 -7.01 1.02
C CYS A 133 -16.12 -7.88 2.20
N ILE A 134 -16.12 -7.33 3.40
CA ILE A 134 -16.89 -7.90 4.50
C ILE A 134 -18.35 -7.73 4.09
N SER A 135 -18.93 -8.75 3.44
CA SER A 135 -20.35 -8.79 3.19
C SER A 135 -21.07 -8.74 4.54
N ARG A 136 -21.72 -7.62 4.84
CA ARG A 136 -22.55 -7.43 6.03
C ARG A 136 -23.82 -8.30 6.02
N SER A 137 -24.02 -9.16 5.03
CA SER A 137 -25.28 -9.86 4.78
C SER A 137 -25.54 -11.10 5.64
N GLN A 138 -24.79 -11.34 6.74
CA GLN A 138 -25.03 -12.50 7.62
C GLN A 138 -25.26 -12.18 9.10
N LEU A 139 -25.49 -10.91 9.45
CA LEU A 139 -25.88 -10.52 10.81
C LEU A 139 -27.36 -10.09 10.86
N THR A 140 -28.25 -10.91 10.31
CA THR A 140 -29.66 -10.91 10.75
C THR A 140 -29.81 -12.04 11.76
N PRO A 141 -30.14 -11.77 13.03
CA PRO A 141 -30.54 -12.83 13.95
C PRO A 141 -31.75 -13.54 13.33
N ARG A 142 -31.65 -14.85 13.09
CA ARG A 142 -32.85 -15.65 12.84
C ARG A 142 -33.67 -15.67 14.13
N THR A 143 -34.65 -14.78 14.25
CA THR A 143 -35.71 -14.91 15.24
C THR A 143 -36.53 -16.13 14.83
N SER A 144 -36.20 -17.30 15.38
CA SER A 144 -37.07 -18.46 15.30
C SER A 144 -38.30 -18.18 16.15
N HIS A 145 -39.38 -17.72 15.53
CA HIS A 145 -40.70 -17.75 16.13
C HIS A 145 -41.10 -19.23 16.30
N ALA A 146 -41.03 -19.70 17.55
CA ALA A 146 -41.67 -20.93 17.97
C ALA A 146 -43.19 -20.73 17.89
N SER A 147 -43.84 -21.29 16.87
CA SER A 147 -45.29 -21.45 16.85
C SER A 147 -45.66 -22.56 17.83
N TRP A 148 -46.06 -22.18 19.04
CA TRP A 148 -46.75 -23.07 19.96
C TRP A 148 -48.11 -23.45 19.39
N GLY A 149 -48.36 -24.75 19.34
CA GLY A 149 -49.63 -25.31 18.90
C GLY A 149 -50.80 -24.87 19.78
N ARG A 150 -51.99 -24.89 19.18
CA ARG A 150 -53.24 -24.91 19.95
C ARG A 150 -54.13 -26.01 19.39
N ALA A 151 -54.44 -26.95 20.28
CA ALA A 151 -55.38 -28.03 20.11
C ALA A 151 -56.82 -27.51 20.23
N THR A 152 -57.72 -28.12 19.46
CA THR A 152 -59.17 -28.26 19.71
C THR A 152 -59.58 -29.49 18.88
N GLU A 153 -59.88 -30.68 19.41
CA GLU A 153 -60.90 -31.13 20.37
C GLU A 153 -62.35 -31.01 19.90
N GLY A 154 -63.04 -32.16 19.82
CA GLY A 154 -64.49 -32.35 19.61
C GLY A 154 -64.86 -32.98 18.25
N LYS A 155 -65.74 -33.97 18.12
CA LYS A 155 -66.63 -34.69 19.05
C LYS A 155 -67.21 -35.91 18.29
N ARG A 156 -67.36 -37.05 18.95
CA ARG A 156 -68.20 -38.23 18.56
C ARG A 156 -69.69 -37.84 18.46
N PRO A 157 -70.61 -38.60 17.81
CA PRO A 157 -70.87 -40.05 17.97
C PRO A 157 -70.28 -40.94 16.88
#